data_AF-A0A1M7GTG2-F1
#
_entry.id   AF-A0A1M7GTG2-F1
#
_cell.length_a   1.000
_cell.length_b   1.000
_cell.length_c   1.000
_cell.angle_alpha   90.00
_cell.angle_beta   90.00
_cell.angle_gamma   90.00
#
_symmetry.space_group_name_H-M   'P 1'
#
loop_
_entity.id
_entity.type
_entity.pdbx_description
1 polymer ?
#
loop_
_entity_poly.entity_id
_entity_poly.type
_entity_poly.pdbx_seq_one_letter_code
_entity_poly.pdbx_strand_id
1 'polypeptide(L)'
;MIITTTHGIEGRKITEYRGIVVGEAIMGANVFRDFFASITDVVGGRSGAYESKLQDARDTAMHELEARAAALGADAVVGVDLDYEVVGDSMLMVSASGTAVVLDRA
;
A
#
# COMPACT_ATOMS: atom_id res chain seq x y z
N MET A 1 -6.45 2.99 -11.84
CA MET A 1 -5.16 3.62 -12.24
C MET A 1 -4.12 2.53 -12.49
N ILE A 2 -3.08 2.72 -13.34
CA ILE A 2 -1.97 1.74 -13.38
C ILE A 2 -1.06 2.00 -12.18
N ILE A 3 -0.76 0.96 -11.40
CA ILE A 3 0.13 1.05 -10.25
C ILE A 3 1.18 -0.04 -10.36
N THR A 4 2.45 0.31 -10.24
CA THR A 4 3.55 -0.64 -10.39
C THR A 4 4.73 -0.32 -9.50
N THR A 5 5.42 -1.36 -9.04
CA THR A 5 6.70 -1.25 -8.33
C THR A 5 7.87 -0.97 -9.28
N THR A 6 7.68 -1.14 -10.59
CA THR A 6 8.68 -0.77 -11.61
C THR A 6 8.75 0.74 -11.79
N HIS A 7 9.89 1.27 -12.24
CA HIS A 7 10.12 2.71 -12.43
C HIS A 7 9.42 3.29 -13.68
N GLY A 8 8.76 2.44 -14.47
CA GLY A 8 8.10 2.81 -15.72
C GLY A 8 7.17 1.71 -16.21
N ILE A 9 6.44 1.99 -17.28
CA ILE A 9 5.42 1.10 -17.86
C ILE A 9 5.83 0.80 -19.31
N GLU A 10 5.99 -0.48 -19.65
CA GLU A 10 6.38 -0.89 -21.00
C GLU A 10 5.32 -0.47 -22.02
N GLY A 11 5.77 0.03 -23.18
CA GLY A 11 4.89 0.49 -24.25
C GLY A 11 4.17 1.81 -23.99
N ARG A 12 4.46 2.50 -22.88
CA ARG A 12 3.88 3.81 -22.52
C ARG A 12 4.97 4.77 -22.09
N LYS A 13 4.90 6.02 -22.52
CA LYS A 13 5.87 7.05 -22.11
C LYS A 13 5.30 7.92 -21.00
N ILE A 14 6.08 8.15 -19.94
CA ILE A 14 5.77 9.17 -18.93
C ILE A 14 5.96 10.56 -19.55
N THR A 15 4.92 11.37 -19.54
CA THR A 15 4.92 12.73 -20.11
C THR A 15 5.07 13.80 -19.04
N GLU A 16 4.54 13.57 -17.83
CA GLU A 16 4.65 14.48 -16.69
C GLU A 16 4.79 13.71 -15.37
N TYR A 17 5.61 14.24 -14.47
CA TYR A 17 5.72 13.77 -13.09
C TYR A 17 4.93 14.71 -12.18
N ARG A 18 3.98 14.16 -11.42
CA ARG A 18 3.10 14.90 -10.49
C ARG A 18 3.60 14.89 -9.05
N GLY A 19 4.80 14.35 -8.82
CA GLY A 19 5.44 14.29 -7.51
C GLY A 19 5.15 12.98 -6.77
N ILE A 20 5.66 12.92 -5.54
CA ILE A 20 5.52 11.75 -4.68
C ILE A 20 4.12 11.73 -4.08
N VAL A 21 3.52 10.53 -4.04
CA VAL A 21 2.28 10.25 -3.33
C VAL A 21 2.52 9.15 -2.31
N VAL A 22 1.83 9.23 -1.19
CA VAL A 22 1.94 8.29 -0.08
C VAL A 22 0.54 7.98 0.42
N GLY A 23 0.23 6.72 0.69
CA GLY A 23 -0.98 6.30 1.41
C GLY A 23 -0.61 5.42 2.59
N GLU A 24 -1.33 5.55 3.70
CA GLU A 24 -0.95 4.94 4.98
C GLU A 24 -2.17 4.29 5.64
N ALA A 25 -1.93 3.20 6.36
CA ALA A 25 -2.93 2.56 7.20
C ALA A 25 -2.30 2.10 8.51
N ILE A 26 -2.93 2.43 9.64
CA ILE A 26 -2.46 2.02 10.96
C ILE A 26 -3.45 1.03 11.56
N MET A 27 -2.97 -0.18 11.83
CA MET A 27 -3.70 -1.17 12.62
C MET A 27 -3.45 -0.93 14.12
N GLY A 28 -4.53 -0.67 14.85
CA GLY A 28 -4.47 -0.31 16.26
C GLY A 28 -4.12 -1.45 17.21
N ALA A 29 -3.72 -1.08 18.42
CA ALA A 29 -3.22 -1.97 19.48
C ALA A 29 -4.10 -3.17 19.83
N ASN A 30 -5.42 -2.98 19.84
CA ASN A 30 -6.36 -4.05 20.17
C ASN A 30 -6.37 -5.11 19.07
N VAL A 31 -6.40 -4.67 17.82
CA VAL A 31 -6.43 -5.52 16.63
C VAL A 31 -5.13 -6.33 16.55
N PHE A 32 -3.98 -5.69 16.79
CA PHE A 32 -2.68 -6.37 16.82
C PHE A 32 -2.53 -7.36 17.97
N ARG A 33 -2.93 -6.99 19.20
CA ARG A 33 -2.88 -7.90 20.36
C ARG A 33 -3.77 -9.13 20.18
N ASP A 34 -4.98 -8.93 19.64
CA ASP A 34 -5.90 -10.02 19.35
C ASP A 34 -5.29 -11.00 18.34
N PHE A 35 -4.47 -10.52 17.38
CA PHE A 35 -3.71 -11.40 16.48
C PHE A 35 -2.62 -12.20 17.16
N PHE A 36 -1.84 -11.60 18.06
CA PHE A 36 -0.82 -12.34 18.81
C PHE A 36 -1.44 -13.42 19.71
N ALA A 37 -2.62 -13.13 20.26
CA ALA A 37 -3.38 -14.10 21.03
C ALA A 37 -3.98 -15.22 20.15
N SER A 38 -4.34 -14.92 18.89
CA SER A 38 -4.94 -15.88 17.95
C SER A 38 -3.95 -16.71 17.13
N ILE A 39 -2.64 -16.54 17.30
CA ILE A 39 -1.59 -17.34 16.64
C ILE A 39 -1.66 -18.84 17.01
N THR A 40 -2.47 -19.22 17.99
CA THR A 40 -2.76 -20.62 18.30
C THR A 40 -3.44 -21.38 17.15
N ASP A 41 -4.06 -20.70 16.19
CA ASP A 41 -4.79 -21.30 15.05
C ASP A 41 -3.95 -21.38 13.75
N VAL A 42 -2.63 -21.39 13.85
CA VAL A 42 -1.72 -21.54 12.69
C VAL A 42 -1.81 -22.97 12.13
N VAL A 43 -2.60 -23.15 11.07
CA VAL A 43 -2.63 -24.40 10.27
C VAL A 43 -1.79 -24.19 9.01
N GLY A 44 -0.71 -24.97 8.86
CA GLY A 44 0.13 -24.93 7.67
C GLY A 44 1.00 -23.67 7.51
N GLY A 45 1.23 -22.92 8.59
CA GLY A 45 2.09 -21.72 8.59
C GLY A 45 1.40 -20.41 8.19
N ARG A 46 0.08 -20.44 7.94
CA ARG A 46 -0.73 -19.25 7.64
C ARG A 46 -1.69 -18.96 8.78
N SER A 47 -1.79 -17.69 9.19
CA SER A 47 -2.83 -17.23 10.10
C SER A 47 -3.86 -16.45 9.31
N GLY A 48 -5.00 -17.09 9.01
CA GLY A 48 -6.02 -16.49 8.13
C GLY A 48 -6.55 -15.14 8.64
N ALA A 49 -6.71 -15.00 9.97
CA ALA A 49 -7.15 -13.76 10.58
C ALA A 49 -6.09 -12.64 10.48
N TYR A 50 -4.81 -12.97 10.70
CA TYR A 50 -3.70 -12.03 10.59
C TYR A 50 -3.48 -11.56 9.13
N GLU A 51 -3.47 -12.51 8.20
CA GLU A 51 -3.32 -12.22 6.76
C GLU A 51 -4.46 -11.35 6.24
N SER A 52 -5.70 -11.62 6.65
CA SER A 52 -6.87 -10.81 6.27
C SER A 52 -6.72 -9.36 6.71
N LYS A 53 -6.12 -9.10 7.87
CA LYS A 53 -6.05 -7.75 8.44
C LYS A 53 -4.87 -6.97 7.89
N LEU A 54 -3.76 -7.64 7.62
CA LEU A 54 -2.68 -7.11 6.79
C LEU A 54 -3.17 -6.74 5.39
N GLN A 55 -4.01 -7.59 4.78
CA GLN A 55 -4.64 -7.30 3.49
C GLN A 55 -5.49 -6.04 3.58
N ASP A 56 -6.39 -5.94 4.57
CA ASP A 56 -7.24 -4.75 4.78
C ASP A 56 -6.41 -3.46 4.91
N ALA A 57 -5.31 -3.51 5.69
CA ALA A 57 -4.42 -2.37 5.87
C ALA A 57 -3.69 -1.98 4.57
N ARG A 58 -3.16 -2.96 3.84
CA ARG A 58 -2.54 -2.70 2.53
C ARG A 58 -3.54 -2.12 1.53
N ASP A 59 -4.74 -2.66 1.46
CA ASP A 59 -5.76 -2.16 0.53
C ASP A 59 -6.16 -0.73 0.87
N THR A 60 -6.21 -0.38 2.17
CA THR A 60 -6.47 0.99 2.62
C THR A 60 -5.34 1.93 2.19
N ALA A 61 -4.08 1.58 2.46
CA ALA A 61 -2.91 2.38 2.07
C ALA A 61 -2.84 2.57 0.54
N MET A 62 -3.08 1.51 -0.25
CA MET A 62 -3.07 1.57 -1.70
C MET A 62 -4.21 2.43 -2.26
N HIS A 63 -5.42 2.35 -1.69
CA HIS A 63 -6.53 3.22 -2.09
C HIS A 63 -6.25 4.69 -1.79
N GLU A 64 -5.64 5.03 -0.64
CA GLU A 64 -5.23 6.40 -0.36
C GLU A 64 -4.18 6.92 -1.36
N LEU A 65 -3.19 6.09 -1.68
CA LEU A 65 -2.16 6.42 -2.68
C LEU A 65 -2.79 6.67 -4.06
N GLU A 66 -3.72 5.82 -4.50
CA GLU A 66 -4.46 6.01 -5.76
C GLU A 66 -5.30 7.29 -5.75
N ALA A 67 -6.03 7.54 -4.66
CA ALA A 67 -6.87 8.73 -4.53
C ALA A 67 -6.04 10.03 -4.57
N ARG A 68 -4.90 10.06 -3.90
CA ARG A 68 -3.97 11.21 -3.92
C ARG A 68 -3.36 11.41 -5.31
N ALA A 69 -2.96 10.33 -5.99
CA ALA A 69 -2.48 10.42 -7.37
C ALA A 69 -3.57 10.94 -8.32
N ALA A 70 -4.81 10.47 -8.17
CA ALA A 70 -5.94 10.91 -8.99
C ALA A 70 -6.25 12.40 -8.76
N ALA A 71 -6.16 12.88 -7.52
CA ALA A 71 -6.34 14.30 -7.18
C ALA A 71 -5.27 15.21 -7.84
N LEU A 72 -4.08 14.67 -8.14
CA LEU A 72 -3.03 15.35 -8.88
C LEU A 72 -3.17 15.24 -10.41
N GLY A 73 -4.22 14.59 -10.90
CA GLY A 73 -4.45 14.35 -12.32
C GLY A 73 -3.44 13.38 -12.94
N ALA A 74 -2.93 12.42 -12.15
CA ALA A 74 -2.08 11.35 -12.66
C ALA A 74 -2.91 10.17 -13.20
N ASP A 75 -2.36 9.48 -14.20
CA ASP A 75 -2.95 8.28 -14.80
C ASP A 75 -2.31 6.98 -14.27
N ALA A 76 -1.15 7.11 -13.61
CA ALA A 76 -0.41 6.01 -13.02
C ALA A 76 0.41 6.42 -11.80
N VAL A 77 0.79 5.42 -10.99
CA VAL A 77 1.84 5.53 -9.97
C VAL A 77 2.92 4.49 -10.27
N VAL A 78 4.17 4.94 -10.40
CA VAL A 78 5.33 4.10 -10.67
C VAL A 78 6.31 4.12 -9.50
N GLY A 79 7.20 3.14 -9.44
CA GLY A 79 8.19 3.00 -8.39
C GLY A 79 7.54 2.85 -7.02
N VAL A 80 6.44 2.12 -6.95
CA VAL A 80 5.75 1.89 -5.68
C VAL A 80 6.61 1.05 -4.75
N ASP A 81 6.71 1.50 -3.50
CA ASP A 81 7.31 0.78 -2.39
C ASP A 81 6.29 0.57 -1.27
N LEU A 82 6.37 -0.58 -0.60
CA LEU A 82 5.43 -1.00 0.45
C LEU A 82 6.20 -1.37 1.71
N ASP A 83 6.05 -0.55 2.74
CA ASP A 83 6.71 -0.71 4.02
C ASP A 83 5.73 -1.12 5.11
N TYR A 84 6.19 -2.00 5.99
CA TYR A 84 5.46 -2.45 7.18
C TYR A 84 6.31 -2.14 8.40
N GLU A 85 5.79 -1.31 9.30
CA GLU A 85 6.52 -0.87 10.49
C GLU A 85 5.68 -1.08 11.75
N VAL A 86 6.29 -1.66 12.78
CA VAL A 86 5.68 -1.72 14.10
C VAL A 86 5.88 -0.36 14.77
N VAL A 87 4.78 0.31 15.11
CA VAL A 87 4.79 1.60 15.79
C VAL A 87 4.50 1.39 17.28
N GLY A 88 5.48 1.74 18.12
CA GLY A 88 5.43 1.45 19.56
C GLY A 88 5.38 -0.05 19.83
N ASP A 89 4.65 -0.48 20.86
CA ASP A 89 4.64 -1.87 21.29
C ASP A 89 3.50 -2.72 20.70
N SER A 90 2.58 -2.11 19.95
CA SER A 90 1.36 -2.83 19.55
C SER A 90 0.64 -2.30 18.31
N MET A 91 1.19 -1.36 17.55
CA MET A 91 0.55 -0.92 16.30
C MET A 91 1.38 -1.37 15.12
N LEU A 92 0.71 -1.66 14.00
CA LEU A 92 1.38 -1.94 12.74
C LEU A 92 0.92 -0.91 11.71
N MET A 93 1.87 -0.18 11.16
CA MET A 93 1.67 0.75 10.06
C MET A 93 2.02 0.06 8.75
N VAL A 94 1.19 0.26 7.74
CA VAL A 94 1.47 -0.06 6.34
C VAL A 94 1.56 1.26 5.60
N SER A 95 2.69 1.53 4.95
CA SER A 95 2.90 2.70 4.11
C SER A 95 3.12 2.26 2.68
N ALA A 96 2.43 2.90 1.75
CA ALA A 96 2.64 2.75 0.32
C ALA A 96 3.11 4.09 -0.23
N SER A 97 4.29 4.14 -0.84
CA SER A 97 4.82 5.35 -1.47
C SER A 97 5.08 5.12 -2.95
N GLY A 98 5.08 6.17 -3.76
CA GLY A 98 5.41 6.07 -5.18
C GLY A 98 5.39 7.43 -5.87
N THR A 99 5.61 7.44 -7.18
CA THR A 99 5.59 8.67 -7.98
C THR A 99 4.38 8.70 -8.89
N ALA A 100 3.51 9.71 -8.70
CA ALA A 100 2.36 9.94 -9.55
C ALA A 100 2.80 10.51 -10.91
N VAL A 101 2.31 9.95 -12.00
CA VAL A 101 2.74 10.29 -13.37
C VAL A 101 1.57 10.34 -14.36
N VAL A 102 1.72 11.16 -15.39
CA VAL A 102 0.84 11.19 -16.57
C VAL A 102 1.52 10.41 -17.69
N LEU A 103 0.73 9.61 -18.41
CA LEU A 103 1.22 8.83 -19.53
C LEU A 103 0.80 9.47 -20.86
N ASP A 104 1.51 9.14 -21.94
CA ASP A 104 1.07 9.46 -23.29
C ASP A 104 -0.32 8.86 -23.59
N ARG A 105 -1.11 9.54 -24.43
CA ARG A 105 -2.35 8.96 -24.95
C ARG A 105 -1.96 7.94 -26.03
N ALA A 106 -2.47 6.72 -25.91
CA ALA A 106 -2.35 5.70 -26.95
C ALA A 106 -3.02 6.14 -28.26
#